data_AF-A0A967LX15-F1
#
_entry.id   AF-A0A967LX15-F1
#
_cell.length_a   1.000
_cell.length_b   1.000
_cell.length_c   1.000
_cell.angle_alpha   90.00
_cell.angle_beta   90.00
_cell.angle_gamma   90.00
#
_symmetry.space_group_name_H-M   'P 1'
#
loop_
_entity.id
_entity.type
_entity.pdbx_description
1 polymer ?
#
loop_
_entity_poly.entity_id
_entity_poly.type
_entity_poly.pdbx_seq_one_letter_code
_entity_poly.pdbx_strand_id
1 'polypeptide(L)'
;MKKLALITFCSLMCLWWTFPQFSLADDSEQINTEQRREFRERWQNMTPEQREEMRQHWQSMTPEQRREFREQRQRRREHRFDRKGDRFDERLDRRGDRFDERLDRKGDRIDARLDRRGDRIDARLDRKGDRIDERLDRKGDRIEARYDRKAERARENGNEALADRLERKGDRIDARLDRRGDRIDRRLDRKGDR
;
A
#
# COMPACT_ATOMS: atom_id res chain seq x y z
N MET A 1 72.60 11.61 38.13
CA MET A 1 71.77 11.04 37.05
C MET A 1 70.26 11.18 37.32
N LYS A 2 69.71 12.40 37.39
CA LYS A 2 68.25 12.64 37.54
C LYS A 2 67.80 14.03 37.03
N LYS A 3 68.17 14.41 35.80
CA LYS A 3 67.69 15.69 35.20
C LYS A 3 67.33 15.64 33.70
N LEU A 4 67.39 14.48 33.04
CA LEU A 4 67.17 14.36 31.59
C LEU A 4 65.86 13.68 31.16
N ALA A 5 65.01 13.24 32.09
CA ALA A 5 63.78 12.49 31.76
C ALA A 5 62.48 13.34 31.76
N LEU A 6 62.51 14.60 32.20
CA LEU A 6 61.28 15.40 32.34
C LEU A 6 60.98 16.33 31.14
N ILE A 7 61.94 16.51 30.23
CA ILE A 7 61.81 17.45 29.10
C ILE A 7 61.20 16.76 27.87
N THR A 8 61.27 15.43 27.77
CA THR A 8 60.73 14.67 26.62
C THR A 8 59.22 14.40 26.71
N PHE A 9 58.60 14.50 27.90
CA PHE A 9 57.15 14.30 28.05
C PHE A 9 56.32 15.54 27.67
N CYS A 10 56.93 16.73 27.63
CA CYS A 10 56.21 17.97 27.32
C CYS A 10 56.01 18.19 25.80
N SER A 11 56.83 17.58 24.94
CA SER A 11 56.72 17.73 23.48
C SER A 11 55.69 16.80 22.83
N LEU A 12 55.32 15.68 23.46
CA LEU A 12 54.34 14.74 22.89
C LEU A 12 52.87 15.12 23.18
N MET A 13 52.60 15.97 24.17
CA MET A 13 51.24 16.50 24.42
C MET A 13 50.87 17.69 23.55
N CYS A 14 51.82 18.33 22.86
CA CYS A 14 51.54 19.47 22.00
C CYS A 14 51.00 19.07 20.61
N LEU A 15 51.15 17.81 20.20
CA LEU A 15 50.72 17.34 18.87
C LEU A 15 49.33 16.67 18.86
N TRP A 16 48.66 16.52 20.02
CA TRP A 16 47.25 16.11 20.11
C TRP A 16 46.28 17.30 20.12
N TRP A 17 46.79 18.53 20.12
CA TRP A 17 45.99 19.75 20.11
C TRP A 17 45.69 20.30 18.71
N THR A 18 46.19 19.61 17.68
CA THR A 18 45.95 19.92 16.28
C THR A 18 45.42 18.66 15.59
N PHE A 19 44.14 18.70 15.20
CA PHE A 19 43.36 17.70 14.46
C PHE A 19 42.70 16.56 15.26
N PRO A 20 41.36 16.53 15.20
CA PRO A 20 40.71 15.44 14.51
C PRO A 20 39.80 15.95 13.39
N GLN A 21 40.16 15.54 12.18
CA GLN A 21 39.30 15.53 11.00
C GLN A 21 38.71 14.12 10.93
N PHE A 22 37.46 13.92 11.39
CA PHE A 22 36.60 12.91 10.79
C PHE A 22 35.12 13.22 11.06
N SER A 23 34.38 13.24 9.97
CA SER A 23 33.01 13.72 9.82
C SER A 23 31.97 12.70 10.30
N LEU A 24 31.03 13.18 11.11
CA LEU A 24 29.66 12.71 11.10
C LEU A 24 28.80 13.96 10.93
N ALA A 25 28.52 14.27 9.66
CA ALA A 25 27.51 15.25 9.31
C ALA A 25 26.17 14.66 9.76
N ASP A 26 25.74 15.02 10.97
CA ASP A 26 24.37 14.88 11.41
C ASP A 26 23.67 16.22 11.16
N ASP A 27 22.74 16.22 10.20
CA ASP A 27 22.03 17.36 9.61
C ASP A 27 21.05 18.06 10.58
N SER A 28 21.40 18.18 11.86
CA SER A 28 20.62 18.91 12.86
C SER A 28 21.09 20.36 13.10
N GLU A 29 22.16 20.78 12.40
CA GLU A 29 22.93 22.01 12.64
C GLU A 29 22.43 23.31 11.95
N GLN A 30 21.33 23.30 11.19
CA GLN A 30 20.89 24.52 10.48
C GLN A 30 20.37 25.64 11.38
N ILE A 31 20.00 25.38 12.64
CA ILE A 31 19.49 26.42 13.58
C ILE A 31 20.65 27.21 14.24
N ASN A 32 21.92 26.89 13.95
CA ASN A 32 23.03 27.45 14.71
C ASN A 32 24.22 27.94 13.89
N THR A 33 24.12 28.11 12.57
CA THR A 33 25.23 28.66 11.79
C THR A 33 25.23 30.19 11.85
N GLU A 34 24.09 30.84 11.56
CA GLU A 34 23.98 32.30 11.67
C GLU A 34 23.99 32.80 13.12
N GLN A 35 23.31 32.14 14.06
CA GLN A 35 23.39 32.56 15.46
C GLN A 35 24.77 32.31 16.08
N ARG A 36 25.51 31.24 15.69
CA ARG A 36 26.92 31.11 16.07
C ARG A 36 27.78 32.15 15.37
N ARG A 37 27.45 32.53 14.14
CA ARG A 37 28.19 33.53 13.38
C ARG A 37 27.97 34.92 13.96
N GLU A 38 26.75 35.35 14.23
CA GLU A 38 26.43 36.57 14.95
C GLU A 38 26.99 36.56 16.37
N PHE A 39 26.90 35.45 17.11
CA PHE A 39 27.53 35.36 18.43
C PHE A 39 29.06 35.46 18.33
N ARG A 40 29.67 34.87 17.29
CA ARG A 40 31.11 34.91 17.03
C ARG A 40 31.56 36.29 16.54
N GLU A 41 30.80 36.95 15.68
CA GLU A 41 31.04 38.31 15.17
C GLU A 41 30.81 39.33 16.28
N ARG A 42 29.74 39.20 17.07
CA ARG A 42 29.50 39.99 18.29
C ARG A 42 30.60 39.77 19.31
N TRP A 43 31.09 38.54 19.48
CA TRP A 43 32.24 38.25 20.35
C TRP A 43 33.52 38.88 19.80
N GLN A 44 33.80 38.76 18.51
CA GLN A 44 34.95 39.35 17.81
C GLN A 44 34.94 40.88 17.89
N ASN A 45 33.76 41.51 17.82
CA ASN A 45 33.56 42.96 17.89
C ASN A 45 33.43 43.52 19.33
N MET A 46 33.42 42.68 20.38
CA MET A 46 33.48 43.17 21.77
C MET A 46 34.89 43.68 22.11
N THR A 47 34.96 44.79 22.85
CA THR A 47 36.21 45.29 23.41
C THR A 47 36.73 44.35 24.51
N PRO A 48 38.05 44.35 24.81
CA PRO A 48 38.61 43.54 25.90
C PRO A 48 37.91 43.78 27.24
N GLU A 49 37.58 45.03 27.56
CA GLU A 49 36.86 45.44 28.77
C GLU A 49 35.45 44.85 28.86
N GLN A 50 34.68 44.84 27.76
CA GLN A 50 33.36 44.21 27.72
C GLN A 50 33.41 42.69 27.90
N ARG A 51 34.46 42.04 27.36
CA ARG A 51 34.69 40.60 27.58
C ARG A 51 35.10 40.33 29.02
N GLU A 52 35.89 41.23 29.62
CA GLU A 52 36.28 41.20 31.04
C GLU A 52 35.05 41.32 31.94
N GLU A 53 34.17 42.29 31.70
CA GLU A 53 32.91 42.47 32.43
C GLU A 53 32.03 41.24 32.34
N MET A 54 31.87 40.66 31.15
CA MET A 54 31.08 39.44 30.97
C MET A 54 31.69 38.24 31.71
N ARG A 55 33.03 38.22 31.85
CA ARG A 55 33.78 37.20 32.60
C ARG A 55 33.66 37.42 34.11
N GLN A 56 33.77 38.67 34.57
CA GLN A 56 33.60 39.06 35.98
C GLN A 56 32.16 38.83 36.43
N HIS A 57 31.18 39.18 35.61
CA HIS A 57 29.77 38.86 35.83
C HIS A 57 29.54 37.34 35.95
N TRP A 58 30.23 36.54 35.14
CA TRP A 58 30.21 35.09 35.28
C TRP A 58 30.86 34.63 36.59
N GLN A 59 32.02 35.19 36.94
CA GLN A 59 32.75 34.87 38.15
C GLN A 59 31.97 35.29 39.42
N SER A 60 31.20 36.37 39.36
CA SER A 60 30.37 36.88 40.46
C SER A 60 29.03 36.19 40.61
N MET A 61 28.61 35.34 39.65
CA MET A 61 27.37 34.57 39.77
C MET A 61 27.46 33.49 40.86
N THR A 62 26.44 33.42 41.71
CA THR A 62 26.32 32.41 42.78
C THR A 62 26.06 31.01 42.21
N PRO A 63 26.42 29.92 42.92
CA PRO A 63 26.15 28.56 42.47
C PRO A 63 24.68 28.29 42.08
N GLU A 64 23.73 28.94 42.76
CA GLU A 64 22.30 28.85 42.49
C GLU A 64 21.90 29.54 41.17
N GLN A 65 22.38 30.77 40.94
CA GLN A 65 22.16 31.49 39.67
C GLN A 65 22.74 30.72 38.47
N ARG A 66 23.90 30.08 38.65
CA ARG A 66 24.51 29.21 37.64
C ARG A 66 23.72 27.93 37.39
N ARG A 67 22.99 27.44 38.38
CA ARG A 67 22.11 26.26 38.25
C ARG A 67 20.84 26.64 37.49
N GLU A 68 20.19 27.73 37.87
CA GLU A 68 19.01 28.25 37.18
C GLU A 68 19.30 28.56 35.71
N PHE A 69 20.45 29.18 35.42
CA PHE A 69 20.89 29.43 34.04
C PHE A 69 21.07 28.13 33.23
N ARG A 70 21.54 27.05 33.88
CA ARG A 70 21.67 25.72 33.26
C ARG A 70 20.29 25.07 33.03
N GLU A 71 19.39 25.14 34.00
CA GLU A 71 18.02 24.63 33.90
C GLU A 71 17.22 25.37 32.82
N GLN A 72 17.33 26.70 32.75
CA GLN A 72 16.70 27.50 31.70
C GLN A 72 17.23 27.12 30.31
N ARG A 73 18.55 26.90 30.18
CA ARG A 73 19.12 26.38 28.93
C ARG A 73 18.60 24.98 28.59
N GLN A 74 18.46 24.10 29.57
CA GLN A 74 17.93 22.75 29.38
C GLN A 74 16.46 22.80 28.91
N ARG A 75 15.61 23.57 29.57
CA ARG A 75 14.20 23.79 29.15
C ARG A 75 14.10 24.33 27.72
N ARG A 76 14.95 25.31 27.36
CA ARG A 76 15.00 25.84 25.98
C ARG A 76 15.51 24.82 24.96
N ARG A 77 16.28 23.82 25.37
CA ARG A 77 16.69 22.71 24.51
C ARG A 77 15.53 21.72 24.35
N GLU A 78 14.91 21.27 25.43
CA GLU A 78 13.72 20.38 25.42
C GLU A 78 12.62 20.93 24.53
N HIS A 79 12.16 22.16 24.78
CA HIS A 79 11.11 22.79 23.96
C HIS A 79 11.48 22.86 22.46
N ARG A 80 12.77 22.96 22.14
CA ARG A 80 13.22 22.97 20.73
C ARG A 80 13.22 21.56 20.14
N PHE A 81 13.49 20.54 20.94
CA PHE A 81 13.38 19.14 20.56
C PHE A 81 11.92 18.72 20.38
N ASP A 82 11.03 19.09 21.31
CA ASP A 82 9.59 18.79 21.21
C ASP A 82 9.01 19.37 19.92
N ARG A 83 9.26 20.67 19.66
CA ARG A 83 8.81 21.33 18.42
C ARG A 83 9.46 20.75 17.14
N LYS A 84 10.61 20.08 17.25
CA LYS A 84 11.20 19.33 16.13
C LYS A 84 10.51 17.98 15.98
N GLY A 85 10.17 17.30 17.07
CA GLY A 85 9.36 16.08 17.11
C GLY A 85 8.00 16.30 16.46
N ASP A 86 7.24 17.29 16.91
CA ASP A 86 5.90 17.60 16.36
C ASP A 86 5.95 17.82 14.84
N ARG A 87 6.97 18.54 14.35
CA ARG A 87 7.16 18.79 12.91
C ARG A 87 7.54 17.53 12.13
N PHE A 88 8.26 16.62 12.77
CA PHE A 88 8.64 15.36 12.17
C PHE A 88 7.42 14.43 12.07
N ASP A 89 6.63 14.36 13.14
CA ASP A 89 5.40 13.56 13.21
C ASP A 89 4.40 14.04 12.15
N GLU A 90 4.15 15.35 12.08
CA GLU A 90 3.27 15.93 11.05
C GLU A 90 3.79 15.66 9.61
N ARG A 91 5.11 15.52 9.43
CA ARG A 91 5.68 15.13 8.13
C ARG A 91 5.45 13.66 7.82
N LEU A 92 5.51 12.80 8.82
CA LEU A 92 5.22 11.37 8.69
C LEU A 92 3.75 11.13 8.41
N ASP A 93 2.84 11.81 9.10
CA ASP A 93 1.39 11.70 8.88
C ASP A 93 1.03 12.06 7.44
N ARG A 94 1.46 13.24 6.96
CA ARG A 94 1.26 13.63 5.55
C ARG A 94 1.85 12.64 4.55
N ARG A 95 2.90 11.91 4.93
CA ARG A 95 3.51 10.88 4.08
C ARG A 95 2.69 9.59 4.13
N GLY A 96 2.14 9.23 5.29
CA GLY A 96 1.17 8.16 5.49
C GLY A 96 -0.06 8.38 4.61
N ASP A 97 -0.72 9.53 4.74
CA ASP A 97 -1.92 9.89 3.97
C ASP A 97 -1.70 9.74 2.45
N ARG A 98 -0.56 10.24 1.94
CA ARG A 98 -0.23 10.10 0.51
C ARG A 98 0.02 8.66 0.09
N PHE A 99 0.54 7.83 0.99
CA PHE A 99 0.79 6.43 0.71
C PHE A 99 -0.53 5.65 0.69
N ASP A 100 -1.41 5.91 1.64
CA ASP A 100 -2.74 5.31 1.73
C ASP A 100 -3.58 5.67 0.51
N GLU A 101 -3.64 6.95 0.15
CA GLU A 101 -4.35 7.42 -1.05
C GLU A 101 -3.79 6.82 -2.36
N ARG A 102 -2.52 6.42 -2.37
CA ARG A 102 -1.93 5.71 -3.52
C ARG A 102 -2.31 4.24 -3.52
N LEU A 103 -2.41 3.61 -2.36
CA LEU A 103 -2.85 2.22 -2.23
C LEU A 103 -4.33 2.09 -2.58
N ASP A 104 -5.18 3.00 -2.13
CA ASP A 104 -6.61 3.01 -2.43
C ASP A 104 -6.86 3.10 -3.94
N ARG A 105 -6.25 4.09 -4.62
CA ARG A 105 -6.32 4.19 -6.08
C ARG A 105 -5.82 2.94 -6.82
N LYS A 106 -4.86 2.23 -6.23
CA LYS A 106 -4.35 0.98 -6.80
C LYS A 106 -5.35 -0.17 -6.57
N GLY A 107 -5.99 -0.20 -5.40
CA GLY A 107 -7.11 -1.08 -5.06
C GLY A 107 -8.25 -0.90 -6.07
N ASP A 108 -8.77 0.33 -6.20
CA ASP A 108 -9.85 0.66 -7.13
C ASP A 108 -9.54 0.23 -8.57
N ARG A 109 -8.28 0.40 -9.02
CA ARG A 109 -7.85 -0.02 -10.35
C ARG A 109 -7.83 -1.54 -10.51
N ILE A 110 -7.45 -2.26 -9.45
CA ILE A 110 -7.46 -3.73 -9.45
C ILE A 110 -8.90 -4.22 -9.49
N ASP A 111 -9.76 -3.67 -8.64
CA ASP A 111 -11.18 -4.04 -8.56
C ASP A 111 -11.89 -3.79 -9.89
N ALA A 112 -11.76 -2.59 -10.46
CA ALA A 112 -12.33 -2.28 -11.78
C ALA A 112 -11.80 -3.19 -12.90
N ARG A 113 -10.59 -3.76 -12.77
CA ARG A 113 -10.05 -4.72 -13.74
C ARG A 113 -10.63 -6.12 -13.51
N LEU A 114 -10.87 -6.51 -12.26
CA LEU A 114 -11.48 -7.78 -11.90
C LEU A 114 -12.95 -7.80 -12.32
N ASP A 115 -13.70 -6.73 -12.08
CA ASP A 115 -15.10 -6.59 -12.51
C ASP A 115 -15.26 -6.77 -14.01
N ARG A 116 -14.49 -6.00 -14.81
CA ARG A 116 -14.49 -6.13 -16.28
C ARG A 116 -14.08 -7.52 -16.76
N ARG A 117 -13.30 -8.24 -15.97
CA ARG A 117 -12.92 -9.63 -16.29
C ARG A 117 -14.07 -10.58 -15.96
N GLY A 118 -14.76 -10.37 -14.85
CA GLY A 118 -16.01 -11.05 -14.48
C GLY A 118 -17.05 -10.89 -15.58
N ASP A 119 -17.41 -9.65 -15.93
CA ASP A 119 -18.38 -9.35 -17.00
C ASP A 119 -18.06 -10.06 -18.33
N ARG A 120 -16.76 -10.13 -18.68
CA ARG A 120 -16.31 -10.80 -19.90
C ARG A 120 -16.47 -12.32 -19.81
N ILE A 121 -16.28 -12.90 -18.64
CA ILE A 121 -16.47 -14.34 -18.41
C ILE A 121 -17.96 -14.65 -18.48
N ASP A 122 -18.81 -13.87 -17.82
CA ASP A 122 -20.26 -14.05 -17.80
C ASP A 122 -20.84 -13.95 -19.21
N ALA A 123 -20.51 -12.88 -19.94
CA ALA A 123 -20.95 -12.72 -21.33
C ALA A 123 -20.46 -13.85 -22.27
N ARG A 124 -19.39 -14.57 -21.92
CA ARG A 124 -18.94 -15.75 -22.68
C ARG A 124 -19.68 -17.02 -22.27
N LEU A 125 -20.09 -17.14 -21.00
CA LEU A 125 -20.87 -18.25 -20.51
C LEU A 125 -22.31 -18.16 -21.03
N ASP A 126 -22.92 -16.98 -21.02
CA ASP A 126 -24.27 -16.74 -21.56
C ASP A 126 -24.36 -17.14 -23.03
N ARG A 127 -23.49 -16.58 -23.89
CA ARG A 127 -23.43 -16.93 -25.32
C ARG A 127 -23.18 -18.42 -25.56
N LYS A 128 -22.54 -19.09 -24.62
CA LYS A 128 -22.30 -20.53 -24.69
C LYS A 128 -23.56 -21.31 -24.29
N GLY A 129 -24.28 -20.85 -23.27
CA GLY A 129 -25.62 -21.33 -22.90
C GLY A 129 -26.56 -21.24 -24.10
N ASP A 130 -26.75 -20.04 -24.64
CA ASP A 130 -27.62 -19.78 -25.81
C ASP A 130 -27.32 -20.74 -26.97
N ARG A 131 -26.03 -20.93 -27.29
CA ARG A 131 -25.62 -21.84 -28.38
C ARG A 131 -25.94 -23.31 -28.07
N ILE A 132 -25.91 -23.71 -26.81
CA ILE A 132 -26.26 -25.08 -26.42
C ILE A 132 -27.76 -25.27 -26.52
N ASP A 133 -28.55 -24.32 -26.03
CA ASP A 133 -30.01 -24.37 -26.04
C ASP A 133 -30.53 -24.42 -27.48
N GLU A 134 -30.05 -23.51 -28.33
CA GLU A 134 -30.40 -23.48 -29.75
C GLU A 134 -29.98 -24.76 -30.50
N ARG A 135 -29.04 -25.55 -29.97
CA ARG A 135 -28.68 -26.86 -30.53
C ARG A 135 -29.53 -27.99 -29.97
N LEU A 136 -30.01 -27.87 -28.74
CA LEU A 136 -30.91 -28.82 -28.12
C LEU A 136 -32.31 -28.69 -28.73
N ASP A 137 -32.80 -27.47 -28.91
CA ASP A 137 -34.12 -27.18 -29.51
C ASP A 137 -34.21 -27.73 -30.93
N ARG A 138 -33.27 -27.34 -31.81
CA ARG A 138 -33.20 -27.88 -33.19
C ARG A 138 -33.11 -29.40 -33.24
N LYS A 139 -32.54 -30.01 -32.21
CA LYS A 139 -32.44 -31.47 -32.11
C LYS A 139 -33.77 -32.06 -31.63
N GLY A 140 -34.46 -31.42 -30.70
CA GLY A 140 -35.85 -31.69 -30.29
C GLY A 140 -36.76 -31.68 -31.50
N ASP A 141 -36.84 -30.55 -32.22
CA ASP A 141 -37.69 -30.37 -33.40
C ASP A 141 -37.47 -31.48 -34.46
N ARG A 142 -36.19 -31.83 -34.71
CA ARG A 142 -35.86 -32.88 -35.69
C ARG A 142 -36.34 -34.26 -35.23
N ILE A 143 -36.30 -34.52 -33.92
CA ILE A 143 -36.74 -35.78 -33.35
C ILE A 143 -38.26 -35.85 -33.36
N GLU A 144 -38.93 -34.80 -32.91
CA GLU A 144 -40.39 -34.65 -32.95
C GLU A 144 -40.91 -34.89 -34.37
N ALA A 145 -40.44 -34.10 -35.34
CA ALA A 145 -40.85 -34.23 -36.75
C ALA A 145 -40.57 -35.63 -37.34
N ARG A 146 -39.57 -36.36 -36.83
CA ARG A 146 -39.30 -37.74 -37.26
C ARG A 146 -40.28 -38.73 -36.65
N TYR A 147 -40.68 -38.54 -35.39
CA TYR A 147 -41.63 -39.40 -34.71
C TYR A 147 -43.06 -39.16 -35.19
N ASP A 148 -43.44 -37.91 -35.46
CA ASP A 148 -44.75 -37.56 -36.01
C ASP A 148 -44.97 -38.21 -37.37
N ARG A 149 -44.02 -38.05 -38.31
CA ARG A 149 -44.10 -38.70 -39.63
C ARG A 149 -44.18 -40.22 -39.54
N LYS A 150 -43.56 -40.82 -38.53
CA LYS A 150 -43.64 -42.28 -38.33
C LYS A 150 -44.98 -42.69 -37.73
N ALA A 151 -45.51 -41.89 -36.82
CA ALA A 151 -46.82 -42.12 -36.22
C ALA A 151 -47.91 -41.97 -37.29
N GLU A 152 -47.89 -40.90 -38.07
CA GLU A 152 -48.79 -40.67 -39.21
C GLU A 152 -48.77 -41.84 -40.20
N ARG A 153 -47.59 -42.29 -40.64
CA ARG A 153 -47.49 -43.48 -41.50
C ARG A 153 -48.03 -44.75 -40.85
N ALA A 154 -47.90 -44.90 -39.53
CA ALA A 154 -48.48 -46.05 -38.84
C ALA A 154 -50.01 -45.98 -38.86
N ARG A 155 -50.59 -44.78 -38.71
CA ARG A 155 -52.04 -44.54 -38.82
C ARG A 155 -52.57 -44.82 -40.21
N GLU A 156 -51.88 -44.34 -41.25
CA GLU A 156 -52.23 -44.60 -42.65
C GLU A 156 -52.25 -46.11 -42.97
N ASN A 157 -51.43 -46.90 -42.28
CA ASN A 157 -51.40 -48.37 -42.41
C ASN A 157 -52.37 -49.08 -41.44
N GLY A 158 -53.26 -48.35 -40.75
CA GLY A 158 -54.25 -48.88 -39.82
C GLY A 158 -53.70 -49.37 -38.48
N ASN A 159 -52.52 -48.88 -38.08
CA ASN A 159 -51.74 -49.41 -36.95
C ASN A 159 -51.67 -48.41 -35.77
N GLU A 160 -52.84 -48.06 -35.23
CA GLU A 160 -53.02 -47.00 -34.20
C GLU A 160 -52.20 -47.23 -32.94
N ALA A 161 -52.15 -48.47 -32.45
CA ALA A 161 -51.34 -48.80 -31.26
C ALA A 161 -49.84 -48.56 -31.47
N LEU A 162 -49.35 -48.69 -32.71
CA LEU A 162 -47.98 -48.38 -33.07
C LEU A 162 -47.77 -46.86 -33.18
N ALA A 163 -48.74 -46.13 -33.74
CA ALA A 163 -48.70 -44.66 -33.80
C ALA A 163 -48.58 -44.04 -32.40
N ASP A 164 -49.47 -44.43 -31.47
CA ASP A 164 -49.45 -43.96 -30.08
C ASP A 164 -48.13 -44.28 -29.38
N ARG A 165 -47.57 -45.47 -29.64
CA ARG A 165 -46.27 -45.87 -29.07
C ARG A 165 -45.13 -44.98 -29.60
N LEU A 166 -45.21 -44.54 -30.85
CA LEU A 166 -44.19 -43.69 -31.48
C LEU A 166 -44.25 -42.26 -30.94
N GLU A 167 -45.44 -41.69 -30.77
CA GLU A 167 -45.63 -40.36 -30.15
C GLU A 167 -45.12 -40.33 -28.72
N ARG A 168 -45.54 -41.28 -27.88
CA ARG A 168 -45.03 -41.42 -26.50
C ARG A 168 -43.51 -41.59 -26.43
N LYS A 169 -42.90 -42.13 -27.50
CA LYS A 169 -41.45 -42.26 -27.59
C LYS A 169 -40.79 -40.92 -27.96
N GLY A 170 -41.41 -40.13 -28.83
CA GLY A 170 -41.06 -38.73 -29.10
C GLY A 170 -41.05 -37.92 -27.82
N ASP A 171 -42.18 -37.86 -27.12
CA ASP A 171 -42.36 -37.12 -25.86
C ASP A 171 -41.32 -37.51 -24.80
N ARG A 172 -41.04 -38.81 -24.69
CA ARG A 172 -40.04 -39.30 -23.73
C ARG A 172 -38.62 -38.82 -24.07
N ILE A 173 -38.30 -38.69 -25.35
CA ILE A 173 -36.99 -38.20 -25.78
C ILE A 173 -36.91 -36.70 -25.56
N ASP A 174 -37.99 -35.98 -25.85
CA ASP A 174 -38.11 -34.54 -25.65
C ASP A 174 -37.91 -34.17 -24.17
N ALA A 175 -38.68 -34.79 -23.27
CA ALA A 175 -38.52 -34.64 -21.83
C ALA A 175 -37.15 -35.08 -21.28
N ARG A 176 -36.33 -35.83 -22.05
CA ARG A 176 -34.94 -36.12 -21.70
C ARG A 176 -33.98 -35.04 -22.18
N LEU A 177 -34.28 -34.34 -23.26
CA LEU A 177 -33.50 -33.21 -23.75
C LEU A 177 -33.70 -31.99 -22.85
N ASP A 178 -34.92 -31.70 -22.41
CA ASP A 178 -35.19 -30.59 -21.46
C ASP A 178 -34.41 -30.75 -20.17
N ARG A 179 -34.54 -31.91 -19.52
CA ARG A 179 -33.78 -32.23 -18.29
C ARG A 179 -32.26 -32.16 -18.50
N ARG A 180 -31.80 -32.33 -19.73
CA ARG A 180 -30.38 -32.18 -20.08
C ARG A 180 -30.02 -30.71 -20.23
N GLY A 181 -30.86 -29.89 -20.86
CA GLY A 181 -30.78 -28.42 -20.90
C GLY A 181 -30.66 -27.86 -19.49
N ASP A 182 -31.66 -28.12 -18.62
CA ASP A 182 -31.68 -27.65 -17.24
C ASP A 182 -30.43 -28.00 -16.43
N ARG A 183 -29.82 -29.15 -16.73
CA ARG A 183 -28.59 -29.61 -16.05
C ARG A 183 -27.37 -28.84 -16.54
N ILE A 184 -27.34 -28.49 -17.82
CA ILE A 184 -26.27 -27.69 -18.41
C ILE A 184 -26.38 -26.27 -17.89
N ASP A 185 -27.57 -25.69 -17.84
CA ASP A 185 -27.79 -24.31 -17.36
C ASP A 185 -27.33 -24.17 -15.92
N ARG A 186 -27.83 -25.05 -15.04
CA ARG A 186 -27.37 -25.12 -13.63
C ARG A 186 -25.87 -25.34 -13.47
N ARG A 187 -25.18 -25.89 -14.48
CA ARG A 187 -23.71 -26.03 -14.46
C ARG A 187 -23.00 -24.78 -14.97
N LEU A 188 -23.60 -24.03 -15.87
CA LEU A 188 -23.09 -22.76 -16.38
C LEU A 188 -23.28 -21.66 -15.33
N ASP A 189 -24.45 -21.58 -14.69
CA ASP A 189 -24.75 -20.61 -13.62
C ASP A 189 -23.73 -20.71 -12.47
N ARG A 190 -23.55 -21.92 -11.93
CA ARG A 190 -22.54 -22.20 -10.87
C ARG A 190 -21.11 -21.87 -11.28
N LYS A 191 -20.85 -21.71 -12.58
CA LYS A 191 -19.54 -21.37 -13.11
C LYS A 191 -19.38 -19.87 -13.38
N GLY A 192 -20.48 -19.13 -13.56
CA GLY A 192 -20.51 -17.67 -13.52
C GLY A 192 -20.39 -17.15 -12.09
N ASP A 193 -21.02 -17.82 -11.13
CA ASP A 193 -20.98 -17.45 -9.70
C ASP A 193 -19.63 -17.72 -8.99
N ARG A 194 -18.59 -18.17 -9.71
CA ARG A 194 -17.28 -18.58 -9.15
C ARG A 194 -16.14 -17.74 -9.69
#